data_AF-A0A350JMH7-F1
#
_entry.id   AF-A0A350JMH7-F1
#
_cell.length_a   1.000
_cell.length_b   1.000
_cell.length_c   1.000
_cell.angle_alpha   90.00
_cell.angle_beta   90.00
_cell.angle_gamma   90.00
#
_symmetry.space_group_name_H-M   'P 1'
#
loop_
_entity.id
_entity.type
_entity.pdbx_description
1 polymer ?
#
loop_
_entity_poly.entity_id
_entity_poly.type
_entity_poly.pdbx_seq_one_letter_code
_entity_poly.pdbx_strand_id
1 'polypeptide(L)' 'MNSFRNLNPSKMLLNALDDLGFSEPTPIQEAAYPAVLSGKNVLGISQTGTGKTLA' A
#
# COMPACT_ATOMS: atom_id res chain seq x y z
N MET A 1 11.66 9.49 -3.38
CA MET A 1 10.86 9.53 -2.15
C MET A 1 9.51 8.94 -2.51
N ASN A 2 9.23 7.72 -2.07
CA ASN A 2 7.99 7.02 -2.40
C ASN A 2 7.01 7.30 -1.25
N SER A 3 5.88 7.96 -1.53
CA SER A 3 4.86 8.27 -0.52
C SER A 3 3.55 7.60 -0.89
N PHE A 4 2.77 7.19 0.11
CA PHE A 4 1.41 6.70 -0.10
C PHE A 4 0.53 7.70 -0.85
N ARG A 5 0.80 9.01 -0.72
CA ARG A 5 0.10 10.07 -1.46
C ARG A 5 0.24 9.93 -2.99
N ASN A 6 1.33 9.33 -3.47
CA ASN A 6 1.56 9.11 -4.91
C ASN A 6 0.68 7.98 -5.48
N LEU A 7 0.14 7.11 -4.62
CA LEU A 7 -0.76 6.02 -5.02
C LEU A 7 -2.22 6.48 -5.14
N ASN A 8 -2.48 7.78 -4.92
CA ASN A 8 -3.79 8.42 -4.92
C ASN A 8 -4.89 7.70 -4.09
N PRO A 9 -4.59 7.27 -2.84
CA PRO A 9 -5.58 6.67 -1.94
C PRO A 9 -6.66 7.67 -1.51
N SER A 10 -7.76 7.14 -0.97
CA SER A 10 -8.80 7.98 -0.38
C SER A 10 -8.24 8.77 0.82
N LYS A 11 -8.84 9.95 1.09
CA LYS A 11 -8.45 10.79 2.24
C LYS A 11 -8.58 10.05 3.57
N MET A 12 -9.59 9.18 3.69
CA MET A 12 -9.78 8.34 4.88
C MET A 12 -8.61 7.38 5.09
N LEU A 13 -8.13 6.74 4.02
CA LEU A 13 -6.98 5.84 4.09
C LEU A 13 -5.69 6.59 4.43
N LEU A 14 -5.47 7.78 3.84
CA LEU A 14 -4.32 8.62 4.20
C LEU A 14 -4.29 8.99 5.68
N ASN A 15 -5.42 9.40 6.23
CA ASN A 15 -5.50 9.72 7.65
C ASN A 15 -5.18 8.51 8.53
N ALA A 16 -5.72 7.34 8.19
CA ALA A 16 -5.44 6.11 8.93
C ALA A 16 -3.96 5.70 8.85
N LEU A 17 -3.32 5.88 7.69
CA LEU A 17 -1.88 5.64 7.53
C LEU A 17 -1.06 6.63 8.38
N ASP A 18 -1.42 7.91 8.36
CA ASP A 18 -0.77 8.95 9.17
C ASP A 18 -0.94 8.65 10.68
N ASP A 19 -2.13 8.24 11.14
CA ASP A 19 -2.41 7.86 12.54
C ASP A 19 -1.59 6.64 13.00
N LEU A 20 -1.36 5.69 12.10
CA LEU A 20 -0.54 4.49 12.33
C LEU A 20 0.97 4.78 12.17
N GLY A 21 1.36 5.97 11.74
CA GLY A 21 2.75 6.36 11.52
C GLY A 21 3.38 5.78 10.25
N PHE A 22 2.57 5.37 9.26
CA PHE A 22 3.05 4.86 7.98
C PHE A 22 3.25 5.99 6.97
N SER A 23 4.50 6.32 6.68
CA SER A 23 4.85 7.41 5.75
C SER A 23 5.09 6.95 4.31
N GLU A 24 5.70 5.78 4.13
CA GLU A 24 6.13 5.25 2.82
C GLU A 24 5.62 3.81 2.61
N PRO A 25 5.11 3.48 1.41
CA PRO A 25 4.73 2.11 1.09
C PRO A 25 5.96 1.21 0.97
N THR A 26 5.82 -0.05 1.36
CA THR A 26 6.83 -1.07 1.04
C THR A 26 6.78 -1.42 -0.46
N PRO A 27 7.86 -1.99 -1.04
CA PRO A 27 7.87 -2.33 -2.47
C PRO A 27 6.72 -3.24 -2.91
N ILE A 28 6.27 -4.16 -2.04
CA ILE A 28 5.14 -5.04 -2.35
C ILE A 28 3.80 -4.29 -2.34
N GLN A 29 3.64 -3.31 -1.44
CA GLN A 29 2.44 -2.46 -1.39
C GLN A 29 2.36 -1.55 -2.62
N GLU A 30 3.47 -0.91 -2.98
CA GLU A 30 3.56 -0.05 -4.18
C GLU A 30 3.24 -0.83 -5.46
N ALA A 31 3.74 -2.07 -5.57
CA ALA A 31 3.47 -2.93 -6.72
C ALA A 31 2.02 -3.47 -6.75
N ALA A 32 1.46 -3.83 -5.60
CA ALA A 32 0.14 -4.46 -5.51
C ALA A 32 -1.01 -3.43 -5.62
N TYR A 33 -0.85 -2.24 -5.03
CA TYR A 33 -1.94 -1.28 -4.84
C TYR A 33 -2.68 -0.92 -6.14
N PRO A 34 -2.01 -0.58 -7.28
CA PRO A 34 -2.72 -0.26 -8.51
C PRO A 34 -3.51 -1.45 -9.08
N ALA A 35 -2.98 -2.67 -8.93
CA ALA A 35 -3.64 -3.88 -9.43
C ALA A 35 -4.88 -4.21 -8.58
N VAL A 36 -4.77 -4.12 -7.25
CA VAL A 36 -5.90 -4.29 -6.32
C VAL A 36 -6.99 -3.25 -6.59
N LEU A 37 -6.61 -1.97 -6.73
CA LEU A 37 -7.57 -0.88 -7.00
C LEU A 37 -8.30 -1.06 -8.34
N SER A 38 -7.68 -1.73 -9.31
CA SER A 38 -8.33 -2.06 -10.59
C SER A 38 -9.37 -3.19 -10.50
N GLY A 39 -9.58 -3.77 -9.32
CA GLY A 39 -10.53 -4.87 -9.10
C GLY A 39 -10.06 -6.22 -9.63
N LYS A 40 -8.77 -6.35 -9.97
CA LYS A 40 -8.19 -7.61 -10.45
C LYS A 40 -7.81 -8.51 -9.27
N ASN A 41 -7.84 -9.81 -9.51
CA ASN A 41 -7.19 -10.76 -8.61
C ASN A 41 -5.66 -10.56 -8.67
N VAL A 42 -5.01 -10.57 -7.52
CA VAL A 42 -3.56 -10.33 -7.39
C VAL A 42 -2.94 -11.48 -6.60
N LEU A 43 -1.80 -12.00 -7.09
CA LEU A 43 -0.94 -12.91 -6.34
C LEU A 43 0.39 -12.18 -6.03
N GLY A 44 0.56 -11.75 -4.78
CA GLY A 44 1.77 -11.10 -4.31
C GLY A 44 2.68 -12.06 -3.53
N ILE A 45 3.96 -12.14 -3.91
CA ILE A 45 4.96 -12.96 -3.22
C ILE A 45 6.05 -12.04 -2.63
N SER A 46 6.23 -12.10 -1.31
CA SER A 46 7.38 -11.48 -0.62
C SER A 46 7.61 -12.15 0.74
N GLN A 47 8.79 -11.96 1.32
CA GLN A 47 9.17 -12.53 2.63
C GLN A 47 8.23 -12.06 3.77
N THR A 48 8.09 -12.80 4.86
CA THR A 48 7.33 -12.35 6.05
C THR A 48 7.90 -11.03 6.62
N GLY A 49 7.04 -10.20 7.21
CA GLY A 49 7.45 -8.89 7.76
C GLY A 49 7.59 -7.75 6.73
N THR A 50 7.27 -7.96 5.46
CA THR A 50 7.41 -6.96 4.38
C THR A 50 6.17 -6.08 4.14
N GLY A 51 5.18 -6.14 5.03
CA GLY A 51 3.97 -5.31 4.92
C GLY A 51 2.87 -5.85 3.99
N LYS A 52 2.92 -7.13 3.59
CA LYS A 52 1.85 -7.78 2.77
C LYS A 52 0.44 -7.65 3.36
N THR A 53 0.30 -7.59 4.68
CA THR A 53 -1.01 -7.49 5.35
C THR A 53 -1.67 -6.13 5.16
N LEU A 54 -0.89 -5.08 4.93
CA LEU A 54 -1.38 -3.72 4.70
C LEU A 54 -1.61 -3.43 3.20
N ALA A 55 -1.01 -4.22 2.31
CA ALA A 55 -1.14 -4.09 0.86
C ALA A 55 -2.55 -4.45 0.38
#